data_AF-V6CL68-F1
#
_entry.id   AF-V6CL68-F1
#
_cell.length_a   1.000
_cell.length_b   1.000
_cell.length_c   1.000
_cell.angle_alpha   90.00
_cell.angle_beta   90.00
_cell.angle_gamma   90.00
#
_symmetry.space_group_name_H-M   'P 1'
#
loop_
_entity.id
_entity.type
_entity.pdbx_description
1 polymer ?
#
loop_
_entity_poly.entity_id
_entity_poly.type
_entity_poly.pdbx_seq_one_letter_code
_entity_poly.pdbx_strand_id
1 'polypeptide(L)' 'MEAPEGCPPEIFKVMNETWALSAQDRPSFGQVLQRLTTIRNTV' A
#
# COMPACT_ATOMS: atom_id res chain seq x y z
N MET A 1 12.64 1.79 3.72
CA MET A 1 12.14 2.88 4.61
C MET A 1 11.50 2.21 5.80
N GLU A 2 11.48 2.85 6.97
CA GLU A 2 10.76 2.33 8.15
C GLU A 2 9.31 2.80 8.16
N ALA A 3 8.44 2.05 8.83
CA ALA A 3 7.03 2.41 8.96
C ALA A 3 6.86 3.58 9.95
N PRO A 4 5.99 4.57 9.67
CA PRO A 4 5.64 5.59 10.64
C PRO A 4 5.01 4.96 11.90
N GLU A 5 5.19 5.61 13.05
CA GLU A 5 4.54 5.19 14.30
C GLU A 5 3.01 5.16 14.14
N GLY A 6 2.38 4.06 14.58
CA GLY A 6 0.94 3.86 14.48
C GLY A 6 0.40 3.54 13.07
N CYS A 7 1.28 3.40 12.06
CA CYS A 7 0.84 3.03 10.71
C CYS A 7 0.37 1.56 10.68
N PRO A 8 -0.85 1.27 10.19
CA PRO A 8 -1.29 -0.11 10.00
C PRO A 8 -0.34 -0.88 9.07
N PRO A 9 0.06 -2.12 9.41
CA PRO A 9 0.99 -2.91 8.60
C PRO A 9 0.57 -3.04 7.13
N GLU A 10 -0.73 -3.15 6.87
CA GLU A 10 -1.31 -3.29 5.53
C GLU A 10 -1.18 -2.01 4.71
N ILE A 11 -1.31 -0.84 5.36
CA ILE A 11 -1.09 0.47 4.72
C ILE A 11 0.38 0.63 4.37
N PHE A 12 1.28 0.28 5.29
CA PHE A 12 2.72 0.35 5.04
C PHE A 12 3.15 -0.61 3.91
N LYS A 13 2.49 -1.76 3.77
CA LYS A 13 2.70 -2.65 2.63
C LYS A 13 2.32 -1.99 1.31
N VAL A 14 1.16 -1.33 1.22
CA VAL A 14 0.75 -0.59 0.02
C VAL A 14 1.76 0.52 -0.32
N MET A 15 2.28 1.24 0.68
CA MET A 15 3.33 2.25 0.48
C MET A 15 4.57 1.65 -0.18
N ASN A 16 5.13 0.57 0.38
CA ASN A 16 6.33 -0.07 -0.17
C ASN A 16 6.15 -0.55 -1.61
N GLU A 17 4.99 -1.10 -1.96
CA GLU A 17 4.69 -1.53 -3.33
C GLU A 17 4.64 -0.36 -4.31
N THR A 18 4.09 0.79 -3.90
CA THR A 18 4.10 2.01 -4.75
C THR A 18 5.49 2.62 -4.91
N TRP A 19 6.44 2.27 -4.04
CA TRP A 19 7.84 2.69 -4.10
C TRP A 19 8.77 1.66 -4.72
N ALA A 20 8.25 0.69 -5.49
CA ALA A 20 9.08 -0.27 -6.19
C ALA A 20 10.12 0.41 -7.10
N LEU A 21 11.34 -0.15 -7.11
CA LEU A 21 12.48 0.36 -7.88
C LEU A 21 12.13 0.42 -9.38
N SER A 22 11.60 -0.68 -9.92
CA SER A 22 11.11 -0.72 -11.29
C SER A 22 9.70 -0.15 -11.36
N ALA A 23 9.45 0.75 -12.32
CA ALA A 23 8.13 1.35 -12.50
C ALA A 23 7.03 0.31 -12.82
N GLN A 24 7.38 -0.74 -13.55
CA GLN A 24 6.47 -1.83 -13.94
C GLN A 24 5.99 -2.70 -12.76
N ASP A 25 6.71 -2.68 -11.64
CA ASP A 25 6.36 -3.47 -10.44
C ASP A 25 5.37 -2.72 -9.54
N ARG A 26 5.11 -1.43 -9.83
CA ARG A 26 4.19 -0.60 -9.05
C ARG A 26 2.74 -0.94 -9.40
N PRO A 27 1.84 -0.95 -8.41
CA PRO A 27 0.44 -1.18 -8.68
C PRO A 27 -0.19 -0.02 -9.46
N SER A 28 -1.20 -0.33 -10.27
CA SER A 28 -2.05 0.70 -10.87
C SER A 28 -2.92 1.37 -9.81
N PHE A 29 -3.42 2.58 -10.10
CA PHE A 29 -4.36 3.25 -9.20
C PHE A 29 -5.61 2.42 -8.88
N GLY A 30 -6.12 1.64 -9.82
CA GLY A 30 -7.25 0.74 -9.57
C GLY A 30 -6.91 -0.36 -8.56
N GLN A 31 -5.71 -0.93 -8.63
CA GLN A 31 -5.23 -1.91 -7.66
C GLN A 31 -5.01 -1.29 -6.28
N VAL A 32 -4.48 -0.07 -6.20
CA VAL A 32 -4.33 0.67 -4.93
C VAL A 32 -5.70 0.94 -4.30
N LEU A 33 -6.68 1.43 -5.08
CA LEU A 33 -8.03 1.69 -4.59
C LEU A 33 -8.69 0.43 -4.03
N GLN A 34 -8.56 -0.69 -4.73
CA GLN A 34 -9.10 -1.96 -4.27
C GLN A 34 -8.49 -2.38 -2.92
N ARG A 35 -7.15 -2.29 -2.78
CA ARG A 35 -6.45 -2.62 -1.53
C ARG A 35 -6.88 -1.73 -0.37
N LEU A 36 -6.91 -0.41 -0.58
CA LEU A 36 -7.32 0.54 0.45
C LEU A 36 -8.78 0.34 0.88
N THR A 37 -9.66 0.01 -0.07
CA THR A 37 -11.07 -0.32 0.23
C THR A 37 -11.17 -1.59 1.08
N THR A 38 -10.40 -2.63 0.76
CA THR A 38 -10.34 -3.85 1.57
C THR A 38 -9.86 -3.55 2.98
N ILE A 39 -8.75 -2.82 3.13
CA ILE A 39 -8.20 -2.46 4.45
C ILE A 39 -9.26 -1.74 5.28
N ARG A 40 -9.90 -0.71 4.73
CA ARG A 40 -10.97 0.05 5.40
C ARG A 40 -12.12 -0.82 5.90
N ASN A 41 -12.43 -1.93 5.21
CA ASN A 41 -13.54 -2.81 5.58
C ASN A 41 -13.14 -3.88 6.61
N THR A 42 -11.85 -3.99 6.94
CA THR A 42 -11.31 -4.98 7.89
C THR A 42 -10.81 -4.38 9.20
N VAL A 43 -10.68 -3.05 9.26
CA VAL A 43 -10.38 -2.29 10.49
C VAL A 43 -11.62 -1.63 11.08
#